data_AF-A0A1G2YHK4-F1
#
_entry.id   AF-A0A1G2YHK4-F1
#
_cell.length_a   1.000
_cell.length_b   1.000
_cell.length_c   1.000
_cell.angle_alpha   90.00
_cell.angle_beta   90.00
_cell.angle_gamma   90.00
#
_symmetry.space_group_name_H-M   'P 1'
#
loop_
_entity.id
_entity.type
_entity.pdbx_description
1 polymer ?
#
loop_
_entity_poly.entity_id
_entity_poly.type
_entity_poly.pdbx_seq_one_letter_code
_entity_poly.pdbx_strand_id
1 'polypeptide(L)'
;MVYDEKTNLLNKLQNLLEMQIKLAHQGNATNKDSELLNEKAGEFVEKIVEDRILELPEFQNQREHLYRLYQQLSLIIADQKDDTAKKLNQIRKTRKTVAAYRSNI
;
A
#
# COMPACT_ATOMS: atom_id res chain seq x y z
N MET A 1 22.28 -15.12 -18.00
CA MET A 1 22.36 -13.81 -17.30
C MET A 1 21.02 -13.07 -17.28
N VAL A 2 20.27 -12.97 -18.38
CA VAL A 2 18.95 -12.27 -18.43
C VAL A 2 17.90 -12.77 -17.42
N TYR A 3 17.91 -14.06 -17.10
CA TYR A 3 16.97 -14.66 -16.14
C TYR A 3 17.20 -14.17 -14.70
N ASP A 4 18.46 -13.89 -14.35
CA ASP A 4 18.88 -13.49 -13.00
C ASP A 4 18.47 -12.03 -12.72
N GLU A 5 18.55 -11.17 -13.74
CA GLU A 5 18.10 -9.78 -13.69
C GLU A 5 16.58 -9.67 -13.55
N LYS A 6 15.82 -10.46 -14.32
CA LYS A 6 14.35 -10.50 -14.24
C LYS A 6 13.87 -11.02 -12.89
N THR A 7 14.53 -12.06 -12.37
CA THR A 7 14.24 -12.60 -11.03
C THR A 7 14.54 -11.56 -9.95
N ASN A 8 15.65 -10.83 -10.08
CA ASN A 8 16.01 -9.76 -9.15
C ASN A 8 14.99 -8.61 -9.14
N LEU A 9 14.46 -8.21 -10.30
CA LEU A 9 13.40 -7.19 -10.38
C LEU A 9 12.13 -7.62 -9.64
N LEU A 10 11.68 -8.87 -9.83
CA LEU A 10 10.51 -9.40 -9.13
C LEU A 10 10.74 -9.48 -7.61
N ASN A 11 11.91 -9.93 -7.18
CA ASN A 11 12.27 -10.00 -5.76
C ASN A 11 12.31 -8.61 -5.12
N LYS A 12 12.83 -7.61 -5.82
CA LYS A 12 12.84 -6.21 -5.36
C LYS A 12 11.42 -5.67 -5.19
N LEU A 13 10.54 -5.91 -6.16
CA LEU A 13 9.14 -5.51 -6.07
C LEU A 13 8.44 -6.20 -4.89
N GLN A 14 8.66 -7.50 -4.71
CA GLN A 14 8.11 -8.26 -3.59
C GLN A 14 8.55 -7.66 -2.25
N ASN A 15 9.84 -7.42 -2.06
CA ASN A 15 10.38 -6.85 -0.83
C ASN A 15 9.78 -5.47 -0.52
N LEU A 16 9.56 -4.63 -1.54
CA LEU A 16 8.91 -3.34 -1.37
C LEU A 16 7.45 -3.48 -0.92
N LEU A 17 6.69 -4.37 -1.55
CA LEU A 17 5.29 -4.61 -1.18
C LEU A 17 5.17 -5.16 0.25
N GLU A 18 6.04 -6.09 0.64
CA GLU A 18 6.10 -6.60 2.02
C GLU A 18 6.44 -5.49 3.02
N MET A 19 7.36 -4.60 2.66
CA MET A 19 7.73 -3.46 3.51
C MET A 19 6.59 -2.45 3.64
N GLN A 20 5.87 -2.17 2.55
CA GLN A 20 4.66 -1.33 2.56
C GLN A 20 3.57 -1.94 3.45
N ILE A 21 3.33 -3.25 3.35
CA ILE A 21 2.38 -3.97 4.22
C ILE A 21 2.78 -3.83 5.70
N LYS A 22 4.07 -4.01 6.03
CA LYS A 22 4.56 -3.83 7.41
C LYS A 22 4.35 -2.41 7.92
N LEU A 23 4.69 -1.40 7.12
CA LEU A 23 4.48 0.01 7.49
C LEU A 23 3.00 0.37 7.65
N ALA A 24 2.15 -0.19 6.78
CA ALA A 24 0.71 0.02 6.85
C ALA A 24 0.12 -0.60 8.14
N HIS A 25 0.52 -1.81 8.52
CA HIS A 25 0.12 -2.40 9.80
C HIS A 25 0.57 -1.58 11.02
N GLN A 26 1.71 -0.88 10.93
CA GLN A 26 2.22 -0.03 12.01
C GLN A 26 1.52 1.34 12.09
N GLY A 27 0.54 1.63 11.22
CA GLY A 27 -0.13 2.94 11.16
C GLY A 27 0.75 4.06 10.62
N ASN A 28 1.92 3.74 10.07
CA ASN A 28 2.92 4.69 9.56
C ASN A 28 2.70 5.05 8.08
N ALA A 29 1.50 4.81 7.55
CA ALA A 29 1.15 5.02 6.13
C ALA A 29 1.25 6.49 5.67
N THR A 30 1.37 7.45 6.59
CA THR A 30 1.45 8.89 6.31
C THR A 30 2.86 9.47 6.29
N ASN A 31 3.89 8.63 6.39
CA ASN A 31 5.28 9.11 6.43
C ASN A 31 5.89 9.18 5.03
N LYS A 32 6.80 10.13 4.78
CA LYS A 32 7.56 10.29 3.52
C LYS A 32 8.16 8.99 2.98
N ASP A 33 8.49 8.05 3.88
CA ASP A 33 9.00 6.74 3.52
C ASP A 33 8.00 5.92 2.69
N SER A 34 6.69 6.07 2.93
CA SER A 34 5.65 5.39 2.14
C SER A 34 5.54 5.95 0.72
N GLU A 35 5.73 7.27 0.54
CA GLU A 35 5.73 7.90 -0.79
C GLU A 35 6.95 7.47 -1.61
N LEU A 36 8.14 7.49 -1.00
CA LEU A 36 9.37 7.03 -1.64
C LEU A 36 9.30 5.55 -2.03
N LEU A 37 8.70 4.70 -1.19
CA LEU A 37 8.49 3.29 -1.50
C LEU A 37 7.49 3.10 -2.64
N ASN A 38 6.46 3.94 -2.74
CA ASN A 38 5.50 3.91 -3.85
C ASN A 38 6.14 4.30 -5.18
N GLU A 39 6.94 5.37 -5.20
CA GLU A 39 7.66 5.78 -6.42
C GLU A 39 8.59 4.67 -6.90
N LYS A 40 9.39 4.09 -6.00
CA LYS A 40 10.29 2.96 -6.34
C LYS A 40 9.54 1.70 -6.79
N ALA A 41 8.39 1.40 -6.18
CA ALA A 41 7.56 0.29 -6.61
C ALA A 41 7.01 0.55 -8.03
N GLY A 42 6.62 1.79 -8.33
CA GLY A 42 6.19 2.22 -9.67
C GLY A 42 7.26 1.99 -10.73
N GLU A 43 8.50 2.43 -10.48
CA GLU A 43 9.63 2.21 -11.41
C GLU A 43 9.88 0.73 -11.71
N PHE A 44 9.74 -0.15 -10.70
CA PHE A 44 9.90 -1.59 -10.93
C PHE A 44 8.72 -2.21 -11.66
N VAL A 45 7.49 -1.76 -11.39
CA VAL A 45 6.29 -2.21 -12.11
C VAL A 45 6.39 -1.83 -13.58
N GLU A 46 6.79 -0.59 -13.89
CA GLU A 46 6.97 -0.14 -15.27
C GLU A 46 7.95 -1.04 -16.02
N LYS A 47 9.14 -1.30 -15.46
CA LYS A 47 10.13 -2.20 -16.06
C LYS A 47 9.63 -3.64 -16.22
N ILE A 48 8.90 -4.15 -15.22
CA ILE A 48 8.33 -5.51 -15.27
C ILE A 48 7.28 -5.64 -16.39
N VAL A 49 6.49 -4.59 -16.62
CA VAL A 49 5.47 -4.52 -17.68
C VAL A 49 6.14 -4.36 -19.05
N GLU A 50 7.11 -3.46 -19.19
CA GLU A 50 7.86 -3.25 -20.44
C GLU A 50 8.54 -4.54 -20.90
N ASP A 51 9.18 -5.27 -19.98
CA ASP A 51 9.88 -6.51 -20.26
C ASP A 51 8.94 -7.75 -20.35
N ARG A 52 7.63 -7.54 -20.17
CA ARG A 52 6.58 -8.59 -20.13
C ARG A 52 6.94 -9.77 -19.24
N ILE A 53 7.63 -9.51 -18.12
CA ILE A 53 8.22 -10.56 -17.28
C ILE A 53 7.12 -11.47 -16.72
N LEU A 54 5.98 -10.90 -16.36
CA LEU A 54 4.84 -11.66 -15.80
C LEU A 54 4.05 -12.47 -16.84
N GLU A 55 4.31 -12.30 -18.14
CA GLU A 55 3.73 -13.13 -19.20
C GLU A 55 4.51 -14.43 -19.41
N LEU A 56 5.76 -14.50 -18.91
CA LEU A 56 6.59 -15.68 -19.04
C LEU A 56 6.10 -16.80 -18.10
N PRO A 57 5.93 -18.05 -18.57
CA PRO A 57 5.40 -19.15 -17.76
C PRO A 57 6.24 -19.44 -16.52
N GLU A 58 7.54 -19.24 -16.63
CA GLU A 58 8.55 -19.50 -15.59
C GLU A 58 8.43 -18.59 -14.35
N PHE A 59 7.69 -17.47 -14.46
CA PHE A 59 7.41 -16.55 -13.36
C PHE A 59 5.96 -16.65 -12.83
N GLN A 60 5.21 -17.71 -13.18
CA GLN A 60 3.83 -17.88 -12.74
C GLN A 60 3.69 -17.84 -11.20
N ASN A 61 4.56 -18.53 -10.48
CA ASN A 61 4.51 -18.57 -9.01
C ASN A 61 4.76 -17.19 -8.39
N GLN A 62 5.71 -16.44 -8.93
CA GLN A 62 6.02 -15.08 -8.50
C GLN A 62 4.86 -14.13 -8.80
N ARG A 63 4.20 -14.28 -9.96
CA ARG A 63 3.00 -13.52 -10.31
C ARG A 63 1.85 -13.76 -9.34
N GLU A 64 1.59 -15.03 -9.00
CA GLU A 64 0.56 -15.37 -8.01
C GLU A 64 0.89 -14.81 -6.62
N HIS A 65 2.17 -14.84 -6.24
CA HIS A 65 2.62 -14.27 -4.97
C HIS A 65 2.45 -12.74 -4.92
N LEU A 66 2.89 -12.03 -5.96
CA LEU A 66 2.71 -10.58 -6.07
C LEU A 66 1.23 -10.18 -6.02
N TYR A 67 0.35 -10.94 -6.70
CA TYR A 67 -1.08 -10.69 -6.65
C TYR A 67 -1.64 -10.76 -5.23
N ARG A 68 -1.23 -11.75 -4.44
CA ARG A 68 -1.66 -11.86 -3.03
C ARG A 68 -1.17 -10.69 -2.18
N LEU A 69 0.06 -10.22 -2.39
CA LEU A 69 0.59 -9.06 -1.68
C LEU A 69 -0.18 -7.78 -2.03
N TYR A 70 -0.50 -7.56 -3.31
CA TYR A 70 -1.35 -6.45 -3.73
C TYR A 70 -2.74 -6.51 -3.11
N GLN A 71 -3.37 -7.70 -3.08
CA GLN A 71 -4.67 -7.88 -2.42
C GLN A 71 -4.58 -7.54 -0.93
N GLN A 72 -3.58 -8.04 -0.22
CA GLN A 72 -3.37 -7.71 1.20
C GLN A 72 -3.19 -6.22 1.42
N LEU A 73 -2.34 -5.56 0.63
CA LEU A 73 -2.11 -4.12 0.74
C LEU A 73 -3.40 -3.33 0.50
N SER A 74 -4.20 -3.73 -0.50
CA SER A 74 -5.49 -3.08 -0.80
C SER A 74 -6.49 -3.19 0.35
N LEU A 75 -6.54 -4.34 1.03
CA LEU A 75 -7.39 -4.56 2.19
C LEU A 75 -6.97 -3.71 3.38
N ILE A 76 -5.66 -3.63 3.65
CA ILE A 76 -5.13 -2.79 4.75
C ILE A 76 -5.43 -1.32 4.49
N ILE A 77 -5.24 -0.84 3.26
CA ILE A 77 -5.56 0.55 2.88
C ILE A 77 -7.07 0.82 3.05
N ALA A 78 -7.92 -0.13 2.64
CA ALA A 78 -9.37 0.00 2.79
C ALA A 78 -9.79 0.09 4.27
N ASP A 79 -9.21 -0.75 5.13
CA ASP A 79 -9.44 -0.75 6.57
C ASP A 79 -9.00 0.57 7.22
N GLN A 80 -7.78 1.03 6.91
CA GLN A 80 -7.27 2.33 7.37
C GLN A 80 -8.15 3.51 6.96
N LYS A 81 -8.73 3.47 5.76
CA LYS A 81 -9.65 4.50 5.27
C LYS A 81 -10.97 4.50 6.04
N ASP A 82 -11.52 3.33 6.32
CA ASP A 82 -12.75 3.20 7.12
C ASP A 82 -12.54 3.69 8.56
N ASP A 83 -11.41 3.31 9.18
CA ASP A 83 -11.02 3.78 10.50
C ASP A 83 -10.84 5.30 10.57
N THR A 84 -10.21 5.88 9.56
CA THR A 84 -10.06 7.34 9.45
C THR A 84 -11.41 8.03 9.30
N ALA A 85 -12.32 7.47 8.51
CA ALA A 85 -13.67 7.99 8.35
C ALA A 85 -14.48 7.95 9.66
N LYS A 86 -14.37 6.87 10.43
CA LYS A 86 -14.99 6.74 11.77
C LYS A 86 -14.43 7.80 12.73
N LYS A 87 -13.10 7.94 12.81
CA LYS A 87 -12.43 8.95 13.66
C LYS A 87 -12.85 10.37 13.28
N LEU A 88 -12.92 10.68 11.98
CA LEU A 88 -13.38 11.99 11.51
C LEU A 88 -14.85 12.25 11.87
N ASN A 89 -15.72 11.25 11.77
CA ASN A 89 -17.12 11.35 12.19
C ASN A 89 -17.23 11.61 13.70
N GLN A 90 -16.41 10.93 14.51
CA GLN A 90 -16.34 11.16 15.95
C GLN A 90 -15.90 12.60 16.28
N ILE A 91 -14.85 13.11 15.63
CA ILE A 91 -14.41 14.52 15.78
C ILE A 91 -15.51 15.51 15.38
N ARG A 92 -16.26 15.24 14.32
CA ARG A 92 -17.39 16.09 13.90
C ARG A 92 -18.51 16.09 14.93
N LYS A 93 -18.83 14.94 15.51
CA LYS A 93 -19.84 14.81 16.58
C LYS A 93 -19.41 15.56 17.84
N THR A 94 -18.18 15.37 18.30
CA THR A 94 -17.66 16.08 19.49
C THR A 94 -17.64 17.59 19.26
N ARG A 95 -17.23 18.06 18.07
CA ARG A 95 -17.29 19.49 17.71
C ARG A 95 -18.71 20.05 17.76
N LYS A 96 -19.70 19.32 17.24
CA LYS A 96 -21.13 19.72 17.32
C LYS A 96 -21.60 19.83 18.77
N THR A 97 -21.25 18.86 19.60
CA THR A 97 -21.59 18.85 21.03
C THR A 97 -20.98 20.06 21.75
N VAL A 98 -19.69 20.33 21.57
CA VAL A 98 -19.02 21.49 22.17
C VAL A 98 -19.62 22.81 21.69
N ALA A 99 -19.98 22.93 20.41
CA ALA A 99 -20.65 24.11 19.88
C ALA A 99 -22.03 24.34 20.54
N ALA A 100 -22.81 23.27 20.74
CA ALA A 100 -24.10 23.35 21.41
C ALA A 100 -23.98 23.82 22.87
N TYR A 101 -22.95 23.38 23.60
CA TYR A 101 -22.68 23.88 24.95
C TYR A 101 -22.28 25.37 24.96
N ARG A 102 -21.51 25.81 23.96
CA ARG A 102 -21.06 27.21 23.87
C ARG A 102 -22.17 28.18 23.47
N SER A 103 -23.24 27.72 22.80
CA SER A 103 -24.40 28.55 22.44
C SER A 103 -25.48 28.61 23.52
N ASN A 104 -25.36 27.84 24.60
CA ASN A 104 -26.31 27.82 25.72
C ASN A 104 -25.78 28.57 26.97
N ILE A 105 -24.71 29.35 26.83
CA ILE A 105 -24.15 30.30 27.81
C ILE A 105 -24.19 31.68 27.14
#